data_AF-A0A4Q5VBQ8-F1
#
_entry.id   AF-A0A4Q5VBQ8-F1
#
_cell.length_a   1.000
_cell.length_b   1.000
_cell.length_c   1.000
_cell.angle_alpha   90.00
_cell.angle_beta   90.00
_cell.angle_gamma   90.00
#
_symmetry.space_group_name_H-M   'P 1'
#
loop_
_entity.id
_entity.type
_entity.pdbx_description
1 polymer ?
#
loop_
_entity_poly.entity_id
_entity_poly.type
_entity_poly.pdbx_seq_one_letter_code
_entity_poly.pdbx_strand_id
1 'polypeptide(L)'
;MKSSLINLCKKVGQVSLAVAAVTCATSASAQQVLTSNLTGTNNGFYFSFWKDSGSASMTLYGGGRYGSQWTNNTNNWVGGKGWKPGNSSRTVSYTGYYGGSDSQNTYIALYGWTRSPLIEYYVIESYGSYNPSNCSGGTDFGSFVSDGATYNVRRCLRQNQPSIDGNTTFYQYFSVRNPKKGFGNISGTVTFANHANFWRSKGLNLGTHDYQILATEGYQSNGNSDLSIGEGAASSSSSSSSSSSGGTGSKTVVVRARGAAGGESITLKVNGTAVQTWTLSTTMTNYTASTSLSGGSLVEYTNDGGTRDVQIDYISVNGSVRQSEAQSYNTGVFQNNACGGGSGMSEWMHCNGAIGYGNL
;
A
#
# COMPACT_ATOMS: atom_id res chain seq x y z
N MET A 1 89.16 -26.01 10.84
CA MET A 1 88.90 -27.35 11.41
C MET A 1 87.45 -27.38 11.90
N LYS A 2 86.66 -28.37 11.41
CA LYS A 2 85.45 -29.02 12.00
C LYS A 2 84.31 -28.09 12.50
N SER A 3 83.05 -28.14 12.08
CA SER A 3 82.07 -29.21 11.81
C SER A 3 80.81 -28.89 12.63
N SER A 4 79.69 -28.67 11.94
CA SER A 4 78.27 -28.99 12.23
C SER A 4 77.83 -29.47 13.62
N LEU A 5 76.64 -29.01 14.09
CA LEU A 5 75.44 -29.81 14.48
C LEU A 5 74.43 -28.93 15.27
N ILE A 6 73.25 -28.63 14.68
CA ILE A 6 71.88 -29.11 15.03
C ILE A 6 71.41 -28.82 16.47
N ASN A 7 70.40 -27.96 16.65
CA ASN A 7 69.07 -28.42 17.10
C ASN A 7 67.93 -27.41 16.96
N LEU A 8 66.75 -28.01 16.74
CA LEU A 8 65.45 -27.48 16.34
C LEU A 8 64.61 -27.10 17.58
N CYS A 9 63.94 -25.94 17.59
CA CYS A 9 62.63 -25.81 18.24
C CYS A 9 61.88 -24.57 17.71
N LYS A 10 60.89 -24.80 16.83
CA LYS A 10 59.94 -23.79 16.35
C LYS A 10 58.91 -23.51 17.45
N LYS A 11 58.81 -22.26 17.92
CA LYS A 11 57.62 -21.75 18.60
C LYS A 11 56.74 -21.02 17.58
N VAL A 12 55.58 -21.60 17.31
CA VAL A 12 54.48 -20.98 16.56
C VAL A 12 53.83 -19.96 17.49
N GLY A 13 54.01 -18.66 17.20
CA GLY A 13 53.29 -17.58 17.86
C GLY A 13 51.94 -17.36 17.18
N GLN A 14 50.85 -17.55 17.93
CA GLN A 14 49.50 -17.20 17.49
C GLN A 14 49.39 -15.68 17.34
N VAL A 15 49.06 -15.23 16.12
CA VAL A 15 48.67 -13.85 15.85
C VAL A 15 47.13 -13.80 15.88
N SER A 16 46.57 -13.20 16.93
CA SER A 16 45.14 -12.97 17.04
C SER A 16 44.75 -11.75 16.20
N LEU A 17 44.02 -11.99 15.11
CA LEU A 17 43.39 -10.94 14.30
C LEU A 17 42.12 -10.46 15.01
N ALA A 18 42.13 -9.23 15.54
CA ALA A 18 40.91 -8.58 16.04
C ALA A 18 40.15 -7.97 14.85
N VAL A 19 39.10 -8.65 14.38
CA VAL A 19 38.15 -8.10 13.41
C VAL A 19 37.18 -7.19 14.15
N ALA A 20 37.33 -5.88 13.97
CA ALA A 20 36.34 -4.90 14.43
C ALA A 20 35.10 -5.01 13.52
N ALA A 21 34.09 -5.76 13.98
CA ALA A 21 32.78 -5.77 13.35
C ALA A 21 32.11 -4.41 13.56
N VAL A 22 32.11 -3.57 12.52
CA VAL A 22 31.24 -2.39 12.46
C VAL A 22 29.82 -2.90 12.28
N THR A 23 29.11 -3.09 13.39
CA THR A 23 27.68 -3.33 13.38
C THR A 23 27.00 -2.03 12.98
N CYS A 24 26.63 -1.93 11.71
CA CYS A 24 25.69 -0.89 11.26
C CYS A 24 24.33 -1.23 11.87
N ALA A 25 24.08 -0.75 13.08
CA ALA A 25 22.79 -0.89 13.73
C ALA A 25 21.75 -0.13 12.90
N THR A 26 21.00 -0.86 12.07
CA THR A 26 19.79 -0.32 11.48
C THR A 26 18.79 -0.12 12.62
N SER A 27 18.60 1.13 13.03
CA SER A 27 17.53 1.49 13.95
C SER A 27 16.20 1.10 13.30
N ALA A 28 15.62 -0.03 13.70
CA ALA A 28 14.23 -0.32 13.41
C ALA A 28 13.41 0.74 14.13
N SER A 29 12.89 1.73 13.40
CA SER A 29 11.97 2.69 14.01
C SER A 29 10.75 1.92 14.49
N ALA A 30 10.55 1.90 15.81
CA ALA A 30 9.33 1.40 16.40
C ALA A 30 8.13 2.12 15.76
N GLN A 31 7.12 1.35 15.41
CA GLN A 31 5.86 1.83 14.87
C GLN A 31 5.23 2.83 15.86
N GLN A 32 4.93 4.04 15.40
CA GLN A 32 4.38 5.10 16.25
C GLN A 32 2.85 5.01 16.25
N VAL A 33 2.25 4.82 17.43
CA VAL A 33 0.79 4.88 17.62
C VAL A 33 0.41 6.26 18.15
N LEU A 34 -0.51 6.92 17.46
CA LEU A 34 -1.09 8.20 17.83
C LEU A 34 -2.45 7.98 18.49
N THR A 35 -2.66 8.61 19.65
CA THR A 35 -3.94 8.59 20.38
C THR A 35 -4.41 10.00 20.76
N SER A 36 -3.66 11.03 20.37
CA SER A 36 -3.92 12.45 20.59
C SER A 36 -3.53 13.25 19.35
N ASN A 37 -4.12 14.45 19.22
CA ASN A 37 -3.95 15.30 18.04
C ASN A 37 -2.47 15.56 17.76
N LEU A 38 -2.02 15.19 16.56
CA LEU A 38 -0.63 15.34 16.14
C LEU A 38 -0.55 15.43 14.63
N THR A 39 0.33 16.29 14.14
CA THR A 39 0.75 16.33 12.75
C THR A 39 2.27 16.20 12.69
N GLY A 40 2.80 15.78 11.56
CA GLY A 40 4.24 15.66 11.40
C GLY A 40 4.61 14.90 10.14
N THR A 41 5.84 14.39 10.14
CA THR A 41 6.35 13.55 9.04
C THR A 41 6.77 12.19 9.56
N ASN A 42 6.45 11.14 8.81
CA ASN A 42 6.84 9.78 9.11
C ASN A 42 7.22 9.07 7.79
N ASN A 43 8.46 8.60 7.70
CA ASN A 43 8.98 7.85 6.54
C ASN A 43 8.77 8.57 5.19
N GLY A 44 9.01 9.88 5.14
CA GLY A 44 8.89 10.68 3.91
C GLY A 44 7.46 11.15 3.57
N PHE A 45 6.46 10.81 4.39
CA PHE A 45 5.08 11.26 4.23
C PHE A 45 4.67 12.20 5.35
N TYR A 46 3.88 13.22 5.02
CA TYR A 46 3.14 13.99 6.01
C TYR A 46 2.04 13.11 6.61
N PHE A 47 1.75 13.29 7.89
CA PHE A 47 0.57 12.73 8.53
C PHE A 47 -0.20 13.81 9.29
N SER A 48 -1.51 13.61 9.39
CA SER A 48 -2.39 14.34 10.29
C SER A 48 -3.25 13.36 11.06
N PHE A 49 -3.37 13.55 12.37
CA PHE A 49 -4.35 12.89 13.21
C PHE A 49 -5.06 13.95 14.04
N TRP A 50 -6.38 14.01 13.90
CA TRP A 50 -7.24 14.89 14.66
C TRP A 50 -8.45 14.11 15.18
N LYS A 51 -8.85 14.40 16.42
CA LYS A 51 -10.14 14.03 17.00
C LYS A 51 -10.61 15.11 17.96
N ASP A 52 -11.92 15.18 18.18
CA ASP A 52 -12.48 16.02 19.23
C ASP A 52 -12.50 15.32 20.60
N SER A 53 -12.88 14.05 20.63
CA SER A 53 -13.16 13.27 21.83
C SER A 53 -13.24 11.77 21.51
N GLY A 54 -13.15 10.94 22.54
CA GLY A 54 -13.29 9.49 22.40
C GLY A 54 -12.03 8.74 21.99
N SER A 55 -12.21 7.50 21.53
CA SER A 55 -11.15 6.48 21.42
C SER A 55 -10.84 6.11 19.97
N ALA A 56 -10.26 7.06 19.24
CA ALA A 56 -9.58 6.80 17.98
C ALA A 56 -8.06 6.70 18.18
N SER A 57 -7.42 5.83 17.40
CA SER A 57 -5.97 5.73 17.27
C SER A 57 -5.55 5.60 15.81
N MET A 58 -4.35 6.08 15.50
CA MET A 58 -3.74 5.94 14.19
C MET A 58 -2.30 5.50 14.33
N THR A 59 -1.93 4.46 13.62
CA THR A 59 -0.60 3.89 13.69
C THR A 59 0.18 4.13 12.40
N LEU A 60 1.37 4.69 12.55
CA LEU A 60 2.23 5.07 11.43
C LEU A 60 3.21 3.94 11.09
N TYR A 61 3.04 3.33 9.92
CA TYR A 61 3.95 2.32 9.36
C TYR A 61 4.99 2.94 8.42
N GLY A 62 5.84 2.11 7.80
CA GLY A 62 6.76 2.56 6.74
C GLY A 62 6.03 3.16 5.53
N GLY A 63 6.69 4.10 4.85
CA GLY A 63 6.15 4.78 3.66
C GLY A 63 4.80 5.46 3.90
N GLY A 64 3.93 5.40 2.89
CA GLY A 64 2.59 6.00 2.92
C GLY A 64 1.55 5.20 3.72
N ARG A 65 1.94 4.10 4.38
CA ARG A 65 1.02 3.23 5.11
C ARG A 65 0.69 3.76 6.50
N TYR A 66 -0.59 3.76 6.84
CA TYR A 66 -1.12 4.01 8.18
C TYR A 66 -2.26 3.03 8.47
N GLY A 67 -2.40 2.65 9.74
CA GLY A 67 -3.58 1.95 10.24
C GLY A 67 -4.39 2.86 11.14
N SER A 68 -5.68 2.64 11.26
CA SER A 68 -6.51 3.32 12.25
C SER A 68 -7.50 2.37 12.90
N GLN A 69 -7.89 2.69 14.12
CA GLN A 69 -8.95 2.01 14.84
C GLN A 69 -9.76 3.04 15.61
N TRP A 70 -11.08 2.93 15.57
CA TRP A 70 -11.96 3.77 16.37
C TRP A 70 -13.18 2.95 16.83
N THR A 71 -13.72 3.32 17.97
CA THR A 71 -14.89 2.66 18.56
C THR A 71 -16.07 3.62 18.64
N ASN A 72 -17.26 3.10 18.95
CA ASN A 72 -18.49 3.88 19.13
C ASN A 72 -18.40 4.98 20.20
N ASN A 73 -17.34 5.00 21.01
CA ASN A 73 -17.05 6.09 21.94
C ASN A 73 -16.43 7.32 21.25
N THR A 74 -16.13 7.25 19.95
CA THR A 74 -15.54 8.34 19.17
C THR A 74 -16.64 9.23 18.62
N ASN A 75 -16.62 10.53 18.95
CA ASN A 75 -17.56 11.46 18.35
C ASN A 75 -17.12 11.85 16.94
N ASN A 76 -15.95 12.48 16.76
CA ASN A 76 -15.35 12.65 15.44
C ASN A 76 -13.82 12.47 15.46
N TRP A 77 -13.29 11.85 14.42
CA TRP A 77 -11.87 11.79 14.15
C TRP A 77 -11.58 11.76 12.64
N VAL A 78 -10.49 12.40 12.23
CA VAL A 78 -9.96 12.34 10.85
C VAL A 78 -8.46 12.14 10.91
N GLY A 79 -7.94 11.23 10.09
CA GLY A 79 -6.51 11.05 10.00
C GLY A 79 -6.04 10.22 8.82
N GLY A 80 -4.77 10.42 8.48
CA GLY A 80 -4.12 9.67 7.42
C GLY A 80 -2.76 10.25 7.03
N LYS A 81 -2.24 9.76 5.91
CA LYS A 81 -0.92 10.14 5.36
C LYS A 81 -1.02 10.75 3.97
N GLY A 82 -0.01 11.50 3.60
CA GLY A 82 0.15 12.11 2.28
C GLY A 82 1.26 13.14 2.26
N TRP A 83 0.95 14.36 1.84
CA TRP A 83 1.93 15.40 1.54
C TRP A 83 1.55 16.74 2.16
N LYS A 84 2.57 17.52 2.48
CA LYS A 84 2.46 18.93 2.81
C LYS A 84 3.68 19.64 2.19
N PRO A 85 3.51 20.53 1.20
CA PRO A 85 2.23 20.99 0.67
C PRO A 85 1.50 19.93 -0.18
N GLY A 86 0.19 20.10 -0.34
CA GLY A 86 -0.63 19.45 -1.35
C GLY A 86 -0.32 19.96 -2.76
N ASN A 87 -0.88 19.29 -3.78
CA ASN A 87 -0.65 19.67 -5.17
C ASN A 87 -1.87 19.35 -6.06
N SER A 88 -2.34 20.34 -6.82
CA SER A 88 -3.47 20.19 -7.76
C SER A 88 -3.21 19.21 -8.91
N SER A 89 -1.95 18.98 -9.29
CA SER A 89 -1.57 18.12 -10.41
C SER A 89 -1.23 16.68 -9.98
N ARG A 90 -1.29 16.38 -8.67
CA ARG A 90 -0.90 15.08 -8.14
C ARG A 90 -1.86 13.98 -8.61
N THR A 91 -1.31 12.90 -9.12
CA THR A 91 -2.05 11.64 -9.23
C THR A 91 -1.75 10.82 -7.99
N VAL A 92 -2.78 10.39 -7.28
CA VAL A 92 -2.65 9.62 -6.04
C VAL A 92 -3.09 8.19 -6.31
N SER A 93 -2.28 7.22 -5.88
CA SER A 93 -2.69 5.83 -5.78
C SER A 93 -2.88 5.46 -4.33
N TYR A 94 -3.84 4.58 -4.06
CA TYR A 94 -4.02 4.02 -2.74
C TYR A 94 -4.42 2.56 -2.80
N THR A 95 -4.10 1.83 -1.75
CA THR A 95 -4.47 0.42 -1.57
C THR A 95 -4.49 0.06 -0.09
N GLY A 96 -5.30 -0.92 0.28
CA GLY A 96 -5.32 -1.45 1.63
C GLY A 96 -6.68 -2.03 2.02
N TYR A 97 -7.01 -1.90 3.29
CA TYR A 97 -8.22 -2.41 3.90
C TYR A 97 -9.05 -1.28 4.52
N TYR A 98 -10.36 -1.30 4.28
CA TYR A 98 -11.34 -0.39 4.85
C TYR A 98 -12.42 -1.17 5.61
N GLY A 99 -12.27 -1.25 6.93
CA GLY A 99 -13.17 -1.93 7.85
C GLY A 99 -14.36 -1.08 8.30
N GLY A 100 -15.05 -0.46 7.35
CA GLY A 100 -16.35 0.19 7.55
C GLY A 100 -17.52 -0.72 7.18
N SER A 101 -18.74 -0.22 7.31
CA SER A 101 -19.95 -0.87 6.78
C SER A 101 -21.01 0.17 6.41
N ASP A 102 -22.07 -0.25 5.74
CA ASP A 102 -23.21 0.61 5.40
C ASP A 102 -24.00 1.09 6.64
N SER A 103 -23.73 0.54 7.82
CA SER A 103 -24.34 1.00 9.09
C SER A 103 -23.49 2.00 9.86
N GLN A 104 -22.24 2.24 9.45
CA GLN A 104 -21.28 3.09 10.17
C GLN A 104 -21.07 4.41 9.44
N ASN A 105 -21.14 5.54 10.13
CA ASN A 105 -20.79 6.83 9.52
C ASN A 105 -19.26 6.99 9.49
N THR A 106 -18.69 6.62 8.36
CA THR A 106 -17.25 6.65 8.08
C THR A 106 -17.02 6.82 6.59
N TYR A 107 -15.87 7.36 6.20
CA TYR A 107 -15.49 7.49 4.81
C TYR A 107 -13.98 7.49 4.62
N ILE A 108 -13.59 7.23 3.37
CA ILE A 108 -12.22 7.34 2.88
C ILE A 108 -12.19 8.34 1.73
N ALA A 109 -11.26 9.27 1.82
CA ALA A 109 -11.18 10.36 0.87
C ALA A 109 -9.74 10.85 0.66
N LEU A 110 -9.44 11.32 -0.55
CA LEU A 110 -8.36 12.29 -0.68
C LEU A 110 -8.85 13.61 -0.10
N TYR A 111 -8.19 14.08 0.94
CA TYR A 111 -8.61 15.17 1.81
C TYR A 111 -7.50 16.22 1.91
N GLY A 112 -7.86 17.49 1.96
CA GLY A 112 -6.88 18.53 2.21
C GLY A 112 -7.46 19.91 2.34
N TRP A 113 -6.56 20.87 2.48
CA TRP A 113 -6.90 22.27 2.66
C TRP A 113 -6.12 23.17 1.72
N THR A 114 -6.72 24.30 1.38
CA THR A 114 -6.02 25.43 0.79
C THR A 114 -6.25 26.70 1.60
N ARG A 115 -5.36 27.68 1.50
CA ARG A 115 -5.50 29.03 2.03
C ARG A 115 -5.59 30.06 0.90
N SER A 116 -6.28 31.15 1.17
CA SER A 116 -6.49 32.25 0.21
C SER A 116 -7.01 31.76 -1.16
N PRO A 117 -8.25 31.21 -1.25
CA PRO A 117 -9.25 31.09 -0.18
C PRO A 117 -9.04 29.91 0.78
N LEU A 118 -9.59 30.00 2.00
CA LEU A 118 -9.65 28.88 2.93
C LEU A 118 -10.71 27.89 2.45
N ILE A 119 -10.27 26.72 1.97
CA ILE A 119 -11.13 25.67 1.42
C ILE A 119 -10.70 24.34 2.01
N GLU A 120 -11.68 23.59 2.51
CA GLU A 120 -11.52 22.17 2.82
C GLU A 120 -12.04 21.36 1.62
N TYR A 121 -11.29 20.39 1.12
CA TYR A 121 -11.73 19.63 -0.06
C TYR A 121 -11.64 18.13 0.16
N TYR A 122 -12.54 17.42 -0.51
CA TYR A 122 -12.67 15.98 -0.45
C TYR A 122 -12.92 15.38 -1.84
N VAL A 123 -12.15 14.36 -2.19
CA VAL A 123 -12.52 13.36 -3.20
C VAL A 123 -12.88 12.07 -2.46
N ILE A 124 -14.19 11.81 -2.32
CA ILE A 124 -14.74 10.69 -1.56
C ILE A 124 -14.76 9.44 -2.44
N GLU A 125 -13.98 8.43 -2.06
CA GLU A 125 -13.90 7.14 -2.77
C GLU A 125 -14.92 6.12 -2.24
N SER A 126 -15.16 6.13 -0.93
CA SER A 126 -16.17 5.32 -0.27
C SER A 126 -16.68 5.99 1.00
N TYR A 127 -17.89 5.64 1.41
CA TYR A 127 -18.54 6.06 2.64
C TYR A 127 -19.49 4.98 3.14
N GLY A 128 -19.80 4.98 4.43
CA GLY A 128 -20.74 4.05 5.06
C GLY A 128 -22.18 4.54 5.00
N SER A 129 -22.80 4.72 6.17
CA SER A 129 -24.24 5.06 6.29
C SER A 129 -24.62 6.46 5.83
N TYR A 130 -23.66 7.37 5.67
CA TYR A 130 -23.90 8.77 5.37
C TYR A 130 -22.97 9.29 4.28
N ASN A 131 -23.53 9.97 3.27
CA ASN A 131 -22.74 10.68 2.26
C ASN A 131 -22.25 12.02 2.85
N PRO A 132 -20.93 12.24 3.00
CA PRO A 132 -20.39 13.41 3.68
C PRO A 132 -20.64 14.74 2.94
N SER A 133 -21.03 14.71 1.67
CA SER A 133 -21.43 15.92 0.93
C SER A 133 -22.86 16.39 1.24
N ASN A 134 -23.65 15.59 1.96
CA ASN A 134 -24.99 15.99 2.37
C ASN A 134 -24.87 17.12 3.41
N CYS A 135 -25.18 18.33 2.99
CA CYS A 135 -25.17 19.50 3.84
C CYS A 135 -26.39 20.38 3.52
N SER A 136 -26.96 20.96 4.59
CA SER A 136 -28.06 21.91 4.46
C SER A 136 -27.59 23.14 3.66
N GLY A 137 -28.37 23.56 2.67
CA GLY A 137 -28.05 24.69 1.79
C GLY A 137 -26.89 24.44 0.81
N GLY A 138 -26.40 23.21 0.67
CA GLY A 138 -25.35 22.88 -0.30
C GLY A 138 -25.82 23.04 -1.75
N THR A 139 -24.87 23.31 -2.64
CA THR A 139 -25.12 23.54 -4.08
C THR A 139 -24.45 22.46 -4.91
N ASP A 140 -25.17 21.84 -5.83
CA ASP A 140 -24.64 20.87 -6.79
C ASP A 140 -24.09 21.57 -8.04
N PHE A 141 -22.99 21.04 -8.57
CA PHE A 141 -22.29 21.60 -9.74
C PHE A 141 -22.21 20.63 -10.93
N GLY A 142 -23.00 19.56 -10.88
CA GLY A 142 -23.02 18.48 -11.87
C GLY A 142 -22.04 17.36 -11.53
N SER A 143 -21.66 16.59 -12.54
CA SER A 143 -20.74 15.46 -12.38
C SER A 143 -19.78 15.36 -13.57
N PHE A 144 -18.72 14.58 -13.39
CA PHE A 144 -17.75 14.25 -14.43
C PHE A 144 -17.17 12.86 -14.22
N VAL A 145 -16.54 12.31 -15.26
CA VAL A 145 -15.88 11.01 -15.18
C VAL A 145 -14.38 11.19 -14.95
N SER A 146 -13.83 10.45 -14.00
CA SER A 146 -12.39 10.29 -13.77
C SER A 146 -12.14 8.88 -13.25
N ASP A 147 -10.96 8.32 -13.50
CA ASP A 147 -10.51 7.07 -12.85
C ASP A 147 -11.57 5.94 -12.86
N GLY A 148 -12.28 5.80 -13.99
CA GLY A 148 -13.29 4.76 -14.22
C GLY A 148 -14.61 4.91 -13.46
N ALA A 149 -14.95 6.08 -12.90
CA ALA A 149 -16.33 6.35 -12.45
C ALA A 149 -16.75 7.81 -12.56
N THR A 150 -18.04 8.03 -12.35
CA THR A 150 -18.65 9.34 -12.22
C THR A 150 -18.42 9.89 -10.81
N TYR A 151 -18.07 11.17 -10.70
CA TYR A 151 -18.01 11.90 -9.45
C TYR A 151 -19.05 13.02 -9.46
N ASN A 152 -19.96 13.01 -8.48
CA ASN A 152 -20.92 14.09 -8.26
C ASN A 152 -20.25 15.22 -7.48
N VAL A 153 -20.40 16.45 -7.93
CA VAL A 153 -19.72 17.61 -7.34
C VAL A 153 -20.68 18.50 -6.59
N ARG A 154 -20.33 18.80 -5.34
CA ARG A 154 -21.15 19.62 -4.43
C ARG A 154 -20.27 20.55 -3.60
N ARG A 155 -20.80 21.72 -3.25
CA ARG A 155 -20.19 22.67 -2.32
C ARG A 155 -21.07 22.84 -1.08
N CYS A 156 -20.44 22.85 0.08
CA CYS A 156 -21.07 23.13 1.37
C CYS A 156 -20.44 24.35 2.04
N LEU A 157 -21.21 25.10 2.82
CA LEU A 157 -20.69 26.17 3.68
C LEU A 157 -20.61 25.64 5.12
N ARG A 158 -19.45 25.80 5.75
CA ARG A 158 -19.24 25.53 7.17
C ARG A 158 -19.16 26.88 7.89
N GLN A 159 -20.15 27.19 8.73
CA GLN A 159 -20.22 28.45 9.46
C GLN A 159 -19.63 28.31 10.87
N ASN A 160 -18.58 29.10 11.16
CA ASN A 160 -17.89 29.11 12.46
C ASN A 160 -17.50 27.70 12.95
N GLN A 161 -16.86 26.93 12.09
CA GLN A 161 -16.45 25.55 12.37
C GLN A 161 -14.92 25.44 12.50
N PRO A 162 -14.40 24.42 13.20
CA PRO A 162 -12.96 24.17 13.25
C PRO A 162 -12.33 24.05 11.86
N SER A 163 -11.14 24.62 11.71
CA SER A 163 -10.33 24.59 10.48
C SER A 163 -8.83 24.64 10.82
N ILE A 164 -7.98 24.58 9.80
CA ILE A 164 -6.53 24.79 9.95
C ILE A 164 -6.14 26.21 10.40
N ASP A 165 -7.08 27.15 10.43
CA ASP A 165 -6.90 28.53 10.90
C ASP A 165 -7.78 28.83 12.13
N GLY A 166 -8.16 27.79 12.90
CA GLY A 166 -9.07 27.90 14.04
C GLY A 166 -10.55 27.88 13.62
N ASN A 167 -11.44 28.40 14.46
CA ASN A 167 -12.86 28.45 14.11
C ASN A 167 -13.13 29.57 13.10
N THR A 168 -13.52 29.20 11.89
CA THR A 168 -13.74 30.14 10.79
C THR A 168 -14.96 29.74 9.96
N THR A 169 -15.34 30.60 9.01
CA THR A 169 -16.35 30.27 7.99
C THR A 169 -15.64 29.98 6.68
N PHE A 170 -15.85 28.79 6.12
CA PHE A 170 -15.16 28.32 4.93
C PHE A 170 -16.07 27.43 4.08
N TYR A 171 -15.71 27.25 2.81
CA TYR A 171 -16.39 26.32 1.94
C TYR A 171 -15.70 24.95 1.95
N GLN A 172 -16.52 23.91 1.82
CA GLN A 172 -16.09 22.56 1.51
C GLN A 172 -16.40 22.23 0.05
N TYR A 173 -15.43 21.66 -0.66
CA TYR A 173 -15.62 21.15 -2.03
C TYR A 173 -15.59 19.63 -2.02
N PHE A 174 -16.60 19.01 -2.63
CA PHE A 174 -16.73 17.57 -2.72
C PHE A 174 -16.74 17.10 -4.16
N SER A 175 -15.99 16.04 -4.43
CA SER A 175 -16.25 15.08 -5.51
C SER A 175 -16.61 13.74 -4.87
N VAL A 176 -17.83 13.26 -5.08
CA VAL A 176 -18.30 12.00 -4.48
C VAL A 176 -18.44 10.93 -5.53
N ARG A 177 -17.69 9.84 -5.38
CA ARG A 177 -17.68 8.72 -6.30
C ARG A 177 -19.06 8.05 -6.39
N ASN A 178 -19.51 7.77 -7.61
CA ASN A 178 -20.72 7.03 -7.91
C ASN A 178 -20.47 6.00 -9.03
N PRO A 179 -20.59 4.69 -8.75
CA PRO A 179 -20.88 4.10 -7.44
C PRO A 179 -19.71 4.26 -6.45
N LYS A 180 -20.01 4.41 -5.15
CA LYS A 180 -19.00 4.36 -4.09
C LYS A 180 -18.29 2.99 -4.10
N LYS A 181 -17.02 2.95 -3.72
CA LYS A 181 -16.31 1.66 -3.55
C LYS A 181 -16.83 0.91 -2.33
N GLY A 182 -16.66 -0.42 -2.33
CA GLY A 182 -17.06 -1.29 -1.22
C GLY A 182 -16.13 -1.20 -0.01
N PHE A 183 -16.42 -2.05 0.98
CA PHE A 183 -15.61 -2.25 2.20
C PHE A 183 -14.66 -3.45 2.03
N GLY A 184 -13.76 -3.63 2.98
CA GLY A 184 -12.71 -4.66 2.92
C GLY A 184 -11.53 -4.18 2.08
N ASN A 185 -10.97 -5.06 1.25
CA ASN A 185 -9.86 -4.69 0.38
C ASN A 185 -10.29 -3.61 -0.62
N ILE A 186 -9.55 -2.50 -0.64
CA ILE A 186 -9.86 -1.34 -1.47
C ILE A 186 -8.57 -0.79 -2.10
N SER A 187 -8.67 -0.37 -3.35
CA SER A 187 -7.60 0.34 -4.05
C SER A 187 -8.18 1.27 -5.11
N GLY A 188 -7.39 2.24 -5.55
CA GLY A 188 -7.79 3.15 -6.61
C GLY A 188 -6.74 4.17 -6.99
N THR A 189 -7.07 4.92 -8.04
CA THR A 189 -6.37 6.13 -8.47
C THR A 189 -7.30 7.31 -8.25
N VAL A 190 -6.76 8.40 -7.72
CA VAL A 190 -7.38 9.72 -7.77
C VAL A 190 -6.47 10.62 -8.60
N THR A 191 -6.86 10.87 -9.85
CA THR A 191 -6.19 11.86 -10.69
C THR A 191 -6.67 13.25 -10.28
N PHE A 192 -6.11 13.80 -9.20
CA PHE A 192 -6.64 15.01 -8.54
C PHE A 192 -6.74 16.22 -9.48
N ALA A 193 -5.89 16.28 -10.51
CA ALA A 193 -5.97 17.27 -11.57
C ALA A 193 -7.36 17.32 -12.24
N ASN A 194 -8.00 16.17 -12.47
CA ASN A 194 -9.34 16.12 -13.07
C ASN A 194 -10.38 16.77 -12.16
N HIS A 195 -10.29 16.50 -10.85
CA HIS A 195 -11.17 17.09 -9.83
C HIS A 195 -10.96 18.60 -9.71
N ALA A 196 -9.72 19.04 -9.53
CA ALA A 196 -9.38 20.45 -9.41
C ALA A 196 -9.75 21.25 -10.68
N ASN A 197 -9.57 20.66 -11.87
CA ASN A 197 -9.97 21.26 -13.14
C ASN A 197 -11.48 21.36 -13.29
N PHE A 198 -12.23 20.32 -12.93
CA PHE A 198 -13.69 20.39 -12.95
C PHE A 198 -14.20 21.46 -11.98
N TRP A 199 -13.72 21.46 -10.73
CA TRP A 199 -14.05 22.48 -9.74
C TRP A 199 -13.78 23.89 -10.27
N ARG A 200 -12.59 24.14 -10.81
CA ARG A 200 -12.23 25.43 -11.42
C ARG A 200 -13.14 25.82 -12.58
N SER A 201 -13.52 24.88 -13.45
CA SER A 201 -14.46 25.14 -14.56
C SER A 201 -15.86 25.55 -14.09
N LYS A 202 -16.19 25.26 -12.82
CA LYS A 202 -17.44 25.64 -12.15
C LYS A 202 -17.27 26.85 -11.21
N GLY A 203 -16.13 27.53 -11.26
CA GLY A 203 -15.83 28.68 -10.39
C GLY A 203 -15.46 28.31 -8.95
N LEU A 204 -15.24 27.03 -8.67
CA LEU A 204 -14.77 26.53 -7.38
C LEU A 204 -13.23 26.53 -7.37
N ASN A 205 -12.64 27.69 -7.12
CA ASN A 205 -11.18 27.86 -7.18
C ASN A 205 -10.52 27.41 -5.87
N LEU A 206 -9.53 26.53 -5.97
CA LEU A 206 -8.63 26.20 -4.88
C LEU A 206 -7.60 27.32 -4.68
N GLY A 207 -7.20 27.55 -3.43
CA GLY A 207 -6.13 28.48 -3.07
C GLY A 207 -4.74 27.86 -3.08
N THR A 208 -3.85 28.42 -2.26
CA THR A 208 -2.52 27.84 -1.99
C THR A 208 -2.66 26.61 -1.11
N HIS A 209 -2.14 25.46 -1.54
CA HIS A 209 -2.25 24.20 -0.82
C HIS A 209 -1.56 24.24 0.56
N ASP A 210 -2.26 23.76 1.60
CA ASP A 210 -1.68 23.33 2.87
C ASP A 210 -1.36 21.82 2.77
N TYR A 211 -1.94 20.92 3.57
CA TYR A 211 -1.73 19.47 3.39
C TYR A 211 -2.75 18.80 2.46
N GLN A 212 -2.36 17.62 1.93
CA GLN A 212 -3.19 16.72 1.14
C GLN A 212 -2.89 15.26 1.56
N ILE A 213 -3.85 14.55 2.13
CA ILE A 213 -3.71 13.19 2.67
C ILE A 213 -4.82 12.28 2.15
N LEU A 214 -4.56 10.97 2.06
CA LEU A 214 -5.63 9.98 2.04
C LEU A 214 -6.07 9.82 3.49
N ALA A 215 -7.29 10.25 3.79
CA ALA A 215 -7.85 10.26 5.13
C ALA A 215 -8.90 9.17 5.28
N THR A 216 -8.91 8.56 6.46
CA THR A 216 -10.08 7.87 7.00
C THR A 216 -10.73 8.80 8.02
N GLU A 217 -12.05 8.91 7.99
CA GLU A 217 -12.83 9.65 8.98
C GLU A 217 -13.93 8.77 9.55
N GLY A 218 -14.24 8.96 10.84
CA GLY A 218 -15.29 8.26 11.54
C GLY A 218 -16.04 9.22 12.46
N TYR A 219 -17.36 9.26 12.31
CA TYR A 219 -18.24 10.10 13.10
C TYR A 219 -19.28 9.23 13.81
N GLN A 220 -19.32 9.25 15.14
CA GLN A 220 -20.28 8.51 15.96
C GLN A 220 -20.43 7.04 15.51
N SER A 221 -19.30 6.40 15.26
CA SER A 221 -19.21 5.08 14.61
C SER A 221 -18.06 4.27 15.17
N ASN A 222 -17.92 3.04 14.68
CA ASN A 222 -16.75 2.20 14.92
C ASN A 222 -16.19 1.65 13.60
N GLY A 223 -14.90 1.30 13.59
CA GLY A 223 -14.27 0.70 12.44
C GLY A 223 -12.76 0.65 12.55
N ASN A 224 -12.13 0.18 11.48
CA ASN A 224 -10.68 0.23 11.32
C ASN A 224 -10.31 0.49 9.85
N SER A 225 -9.08 0.90 9.62
CA SER A 225 -8.50 0.92 8.28
C SER A 225 -7.02 0.58 8.33
N ASP A 226 -6.49 0.08 7.22
CA ASP A 226 -5.05 -0.11 6.99
C ASP A 226 -4.77 0.26 5.54
N LEU A 227 -4.34 1.50 5.32
CA LEU A 227 -4.28 2.11 4.00
C LEU A 227 -2.86 2.59 3.72
N SER A 228 -2.44 2.40 2.48
CA SER A 228 -1.20 2.95 1.94
C SER A 228 -1.51 3.91 0.82
N ILE A 229 -0.86 5.07 0.85
CA ILE A 229 -0.93 6.10 -0.18
C ILE A 229 0.40 6.19 -0.95
N GLY A 230 0.33 6.49 -2.24
CA GLY A 230 1.47 6.77 -3.09
C GLY A 230 1.16 7.83 -4.15
N GLU A 231 2.19 8.36 -4.78
CA GLU A 231 2.08 9.25 -5.94
C GLU A 231 2.22 8.43 -7.24
N GLY A 232 1.43 8.77 -8.25
CA GLY A 232 1.32 8.05 -9.53
C GLY A 232 -0.02 7.33 -9.68
N ALA A 233 -0.45 7.09 -10.93
CA ALA A 233 -1.67 6.36 -11.22
C ALA A 233 -1.59 4.92 -10.72
N ALA A 234 -2.66 4.43 -10.07
CA ALA A 234 -2.89 2.99 -9.99
C ALA A 234 -3.28 2.51 -11.39
N SER A 235 -2.48 1.62 -11.94
CA SER A 235 -2.67 0.99 -13.24
C SER A 235 -3.99 0.20 -13.28
N SER A 236 -4.96 0.65 -14.07
CA SER A 236 -6.09 -0.17 -14.54
C SER A 236 -5.64 -0.88 -15.83
N SER A 237 -5.29 -2.16 -15.86
CA SER A 237 -6.08 -3.31 -15.42
C SER A 237 -5.36 -4.24 -14.43
N SER A 238 -6.02 -4.43 -13.30
CA SER A 238 -5.86 -5.47 -12.26
C SER A 238 -4.47 -5.70 -11.69
N SER A 239 -4.26 -5.11 -10.50
CA SER A 239 -3.21 -5.38 -9.51
C SER A 239 -1.77 -5.26 -10.01
N SER A 240 -1.15 -4.11 -9.76
CA SER A 240 0.23 -3.99 -9.24
C SER A 240 0.64 -2.51 -9.30
N SER A 241 0.55 -1.80 -8.18
CA SER A 241 1.65 -1.62 -7.22
C SER A 241 2.90 -1.07 -7.91
N SER A 242 3.02 0.25 -7.83
CA SER A 242 4.16 1.04 -8.23
C SER A 242 5.38 0.70 -7.38
N SER A 243 6.48 0.49 -8.07
CA SER A 243 7.83 0.71 -7.60
C SER A 243 7.95 2.09 -6.94
N SER A 244 8.49 2.13 -5.72
CA SER A 244 9.46 3.16 -5.37
C SER A 244 10.83 2.50 -5.35
N SER A 245 11.58 2.76 -6.43
CA SER A 245 13.01 2.57 -6.47
C SER A 245 13.65 3.54 -5.47
N GLY A 246 14.42 3.00 -4.54
CA GLY A 246 15.20 3.82 -3.60
C GLY A 246 15.89 3.01 -2.52
N GLY A 247 16.15 1.74 -2.75
CA GLY A 247 17.00 0.90 -1.92
C GLY A 247 17.78 -0.01 -2.84
N THR A 248 18.99 0.38 -3.17
CA THR A 248 20.02 -0.36 -3.94
C THR A 248 20.50 -1.65 -3.23
N GLY A 249 19.69 -2.19 -2.33
CA GLY A 249 20.00 -3.39 -1.56
C GLY A 249 19.49 -4.64 -2.28
N SER A 250 20.39 -5.62 -2.42
CA SER A 250 20.01 -6.97 -2.84
C SER A 250 18.97 -7.56 -1.89
N LYS A 251 17.86 -8.04 -2.42
CA LYS A 251 16.80 -8.74 -1.70
C LYS A 251 17.00 -10.24 -1.89
N THR A 252 16.89 -11.02 -0.81
CA THR A 252 16.86 -12.48 -0.89
C THR A 252 15.41 -12.93 -1.02
N VAL A 253 15.10 -13.65 -2.09
CA VAL A 253 13.78 -14.25 -2.34
C VAL A 253 13.91 -15.75 -2.25
N VAL A 254 13.11 -16.36 -1.36
CA VAL A 254 12.95 -17.81 -1.27
C VAL A 254 11.60 -18.17 -1.85
N VAL A 255 11.55 -19.11 -2.78
CA VAL A 255 10.33 -19.74 -3.29
C VAL A 255 10.27 -21.15 -2.73
N ARG A 256 9.24 -21.43 -1.92
CA ARG A 256 8.98 -22.76 -1.36
C ARG A 256 8.07 -23.51 -2.32
N ALA A 257 8.61 -24.45 -3.09
CA ALA A 257 7.85 -25.12 -4.15
C ALA A 257 8.21 -26.60 -4.34
N ARG A 258 7.31 -27.33 -5.00
CA ARG A 258 7.53 -28.68 -5.55
C ARG A 258 6.79 -28.86 -6.87
N GLY A 259 7.30 -29.77 -7.67
CA GLY A 259 6.60 -30.34 -8.81
C GLY A 259 5.79 -31.58 -8.42
N ALA A 260 4.75 -31.89 -9.16
CA ALA A 260 3.98 -33.12 -9.01
C ALA A 260 4.74 -34.33 -9.60
N ALA A 261 5.32 -34.18 -10.78
CA ALA A 261 6.10 -35.20 -11.49
C ALA A 261 7.62 -35.04 -11.31
N GLY A 262 8.08 -33.83 -10.98
CA GLY A 262 9.50 -33.46 -11.04
C GLY A 262 9.90 -33.06 -12.46
N GLY A 263 10.78 -32.07 -12.58
CA GLY A 263 11.17 -31.51 -13.87
C GLY A 263 10.33 -30.31 -14.33
N GLU A 264 9.33 -29.89 -13.55
CA GLU A 264 8.58 -28.64 -13.73
C GLU A 264 9.53 -27.44 -13.59
N SER A 265 9.31 -26.41 -14.39
CA SER A 265 10.17 -25.24 -14.52
C SER A 265 9.43 -24.03 -14.00
N ILE A 266 9.95 -23.44 -12.93
CA ILE A 266 9.46 -22.16 -12.41
C ILE A 266 10.49 -21.04 -12.58
N THR A 267 10.02 -19.83 -12.85
CA THR A 267 10.86 -18.64 -12.98
C THR A 267 10.36 -17.54 -12.06
N LEU A 268 11.20 -17.09 -11.13
CA LEU A 268 10.96 -15.83 -10.41
C LEU A 268 11.17 -14.67 -11.38
N LYS A 269 10.14 -13.84 -11.57
CA LYS A 269 10.25 -12.57 -12.30
C LYS A 269 9.96 -11.40 -11.39
N VAL A 270 10.65 -10.29 -11.62
CA VAL A 270 10.43 -9.02 -10.93
C VAL A 270 10.34 -7.92 -11.98
N ASN A 271 9.23 -7.19 -11.97
CA ASN A 271 8.91 -6.18 -12.97
C ASN A 271 9.06 -6.72 -14.41
N GLY A 272 8.57 -7.95 -14.64
CA GLY A 272 8.67 -8.65 -15.93
C GLY A 272 10.05 -9.23 -16.27
N THR A 273 11.10 -8.90 -15.52
CA THR A 273 12.46 -9.40 -15.76
C THR A 273 12.69 -10.71 -15.01
N ALA A 274 13.15 -11.75 -15.71
CA ALA A 274 13.52 -13.01 -15.09
C ALA A 274 14.73 -12.83 -14.15
N VAL A 275 14.56 -13.23 -12.89
CA VAL A 275 15.63 -13.24 -11.89
C VAL A 275 16.36 -14.58 -11.94
N GLN A 276 15.61 -15.68 -11.80
CA GLN A 276 16.17 -17.02 -11.82
C GLN A 276 15.09 -18.05 -12.16
N THR A 277 15.51 -19.08 -12.88
CA THR A 277 14.68 -20.26 -13.23
C THR A 277 15.21 -21.48 -12.49
N TRP A 278 14.30 -22.30 -11.99
CA TRP A 278 14.61 -23.55 -11.32
C TRP A 278 13.81 -24.70 -11.91
N THR A 279 14.44 -25.87 -11.91
CA THR A 279 13.77 -27.15 -12.15
C THR A 279 13.37 -27.74 -10.81
N LEU A 280 12.10 -28.06 -10.65
CA LEU A 280 11.53 -28.53 -9.40
C LEU A 280 11.77 -30.03 -9.21
N SER A 281 12.05 -30.41 -7.96
CA SER A 281 11.92 -31.79 -7.50
C SER A 281 10.48 -32.10 -7.09
N THR A 282 10.20 -33.39 -6.86
CA THR A 282 8.91 -33.85 -6.33
C THR A 282 8.70 -33.50 -4.85
N THR A 283 9.73 -33.00 -4.16
CA THR A 283 9.69 -32.66 -2.73
C THR A 283 9.69 -31.16 -2.52
N MET A 284 8.92 -30.69 -1.52
CA MET A 284 8.89 -29.26 -1.18
C MET A 284 10.31 -28.80 -0.80
N THR A 285 10.84 -27.85 -1.58
CA THR A 285 12.22 -27.37 -1.51
C THR A 285 12.24 -25.83 -1.51
N ASN A 286 13.25 -25.25 -0.86
CA ASN A 286 13.48 -23.80 -0.89
C ASN A 286 14.41 -23.45 -2.05
N TYR A 287 13.87 -22.79 -3.07
CA TYR A 287 14.66 -22.26 -4.18
C TYR A 287 14.95 -20.79 -3.89
N THR A 288 16.23 -20.42 -3.81
CA THR A 288 16.64 -19.08 -3.36
C THR A 288 17.29 -18.30 -4.50
N ALA A 289 16.91 -17.04 -4.65
CA ALA A 289 17.54 -16.07 -5.54
C ALA A 289 17.85 -14.78 -4.77
N SER A 290 18.78 -13.99 -5.30
CA SER A 290 19.04 -12.62 -4.86
C SER A 290 18.79 -11.66 -6.01
N THR A 291 18.15 -10.52 -5.74
CA THR A 291 17.86 -9.52 -6.76
C THR A 291 17.80 -8.12 -6.18
N SER A 292 18.36 -7.14 -6.89
CA SER A 292 18.17 -5.71 -6.60
C SER A 292 16.96 -5.12 -7.32
N LEU A 293 16.27 -5.92 -8.15
CA LEU A 293 15.10 -5.46 -8.88
C LEU A 293 13.94 -5.14 -7.92
N SER A 294 13.17 -4.13 -8.30
CA SER A 294 12.00 -3.64 -7.57
C SER A 294 10.79 -3.61 -8.48
N GLY A 295 9.60 -3.75 -7.91
CA GLY A 295 8.34 -3.81 -8.65
C GLY A 295 7.68 -5.18 -8.49
N GLY A 296 6.62 -5.43 -9.27
CA GLY A 296 5.77 -6.61 -9.11
C GLY A 296 6.55 -7.91 -9.25
N SER A 297 6.40 -8.82 -8.30
CA SER A 297 6.96 -10.17 -8.37
C SER A 297 5.92 -11.20 -8.73
N LEU A 298 6.36 -12.17 -9.52
CA LEU A 298 5.59 -13.38 -9.82
C LEU A 298 6.52 -14.58 -9.88
N VAL A 299 5.97 -15.77 -9.64
CA VAL A 299 6.63 -17.03 -9.96
C VAL A 299 5.85 -17.68 -11.09
N GLU A 300 6.48 -17.81 -12.25
CA GLU A 300 5.89 -18.31 -13.48
C GLU A 300 6.22 -19.78 -13.70
N TYR A 301 5.23 -20.61 -13.98
CA TYR A 301 5.34 -22.00 -14.41
C TYR A 301 5.17 -22.09 -15.94
N THR A 302 6.11 -22.76 -16.64
CA THR A 302 6.31 -22.58 -18.09
C THR A 302 6.36 -23.86 -18.93
N ASN A 303 6.41 -25.04 -18.31
CA ASN A 303 6.55 -26.31 -19.03
C ASN A 303 5.49 -27.34 -18.60
N ASP A 304 4.27 -26.84 -18.45
CA ASP A 304 3.09 -27.67 -18.32
C ASP A 304 2.94 -28.68 -19.46
N GLY A 305 2.46 -29.86 -19.11
CA GLY A 305 2.27 -31.00 -19.99
C GLY A 305 2.27 -32.34 -19.24
N GLY A 306 1.31 -33.20 -19.58
CA GLY A 306 1.18 -34.52 -18.96
C GLY A 306 0.71 -34.43 -17.52
N THR A 307 1.47 -34.99 -16.57
CA THR A 307 1.15 -35.01 -15.13
C THR A 307 1.93 -33.95 -14.34
N ARG A 308 2.36 -32.88 -15.02
CA ARG A 308 3.20 -31.84 -14.45
C ARG A 308 2.32 -30.76 -13.85
N ASP A 309 2.36 -30.62 -12.53
CA ASP A 309 1.72 -29.53 -11.81
C ASP A 309 2.73 -28.95 -10.83
N VAL A 310 2.53 -27.69 -10.45
CA VAL A 310 3.38 -27.01 -9.47
C VAL A 310 2.55 -26.68 -8.23
N GLN A 311 3.11 -26.96 -7.06
CA GLN A 311 2.63 -26.43 -5.79
C GLN A 311 3.68 -25.44 -5.28
N ILE A 312 3.29 -24.18 -5.11
CA ILE A 312 4.07 -23.16 -4.41
C ILE A 312 3.36 -22.88 -3.10
N ASP A 313 4.04 -23.13 -1.99
CA ASP A 313 3.56 -22.85 -0.64
C ASP A 313 3.60 -21.32 -0.44
N TYR A 314 4.80 -20.74 -0.49
CA TYR A 314 4.98 -19.29 -0.37
C TYR A 314 6.19 -18.77 -1.13
N ILE A 315 6.26 -17.43 -1.23
CA ILE A 315 7.55 -16.74 -1.30
C ILE A 315 7.90 -16.08 0.03
N SER A 316 9.18 -15.99 0.33
CA SER A 316 9.71 -15.18 1.43
C SER A 316 10.65 -14.13 0.86
N VAL A 317 10.40 -12.87 1.14
CA VAL A 317 11.22 -11.73 0.68
C VAL A 317 11.89 -11.14 1.91
N ASN A 318 13.21 -11.29 2.02
CA ASN A 318 13.99 -10.89 3.19
C ASN A 318 13.37 -11.43 4.52
N GLY A 319 12.86 -12.67 4.50
CA GLY A 319 12.22 -13.31 5.65
C GLY A 319 10.71 -13.02 5.79
N SER A 320 10.15 -12.06 5.05
CA SER A 320 8.71 -11.79 5.06
C SER A 320 7.96 -12.75 4.13
N VAL A 321 7.18 -13.65 4.71
CA VAL A 321 6.41 -14.69 3.98
C VAL A 321 5.15 -14.10 3.36
N ARG A 322 4.87 -14.51 2.12
CA ARG A 322 3.64 -14.23 1.36
C ARG A 322 3.07 -15.56 0.88
N GLN A 323 1.95 -15.95 1.48
CA GLN A 323 1.29 -17.23 1.22
C GLN A 323 0.60 -17.25 -0.15
N SER A 324 0.73 -18.34 -0.89
CA SER A 324 0.19 -18.46 -2.26
C SER A 324 -1.33 -18.51 -2.27
N GLU A 325 -1.94 -19.19 -1.30
CA GLU A 325 -3.38 -19.25 -1.07
C GLU A 325 -3.98 -17.91 -0.61
N ALA A 326 -3.14 -16.94 -0.21
CA ALA A 326 -3.55 -15.57 0.05
C ALA A 326 -3.42 -14.65 -1.18
N GLN A 327 -2.89 -15.14 -2.30
CA GLN A 327 -2.77 -14.37 -3.53
C GLN A 327 -4.00 -14.58 -4.42
N SER A 328 -4.57 -13.50 -4.92
CA SER A 328 -5.70 -13.57 -5.86
C SER A 328 -5.27 -13.67 -7.32
N TYR A 329 -3.98 -13.44 -7.61
CA TYR A 329 -3.42 -13.58 -8.95
C TYR A 329 -2.73 -14.94 -9.05
N ASN A 330 -3.46 -15.94 -9.54
CA ASN A 330 -2.91 -17.23 -9.93
C ASN A 330 -3.54 -17.60 -11.27
N THR A 331 -2.79 -17.47 -12.37
CA THR A 331 -3.28 -17.80 -13.71
C THR A 331 -3.08 -19.27 -14.08
N GLY A 332 -2.33 -20.02 -13.27
CA GLY A 332 -2.05 -21.43 -13.48
C GLY A 332 -3.02 -22.37 -12.77
N VAL A 333 -3.82 -21.90 -11.80
CA VAL A 333 -4.76 -22.76 -11.07
C VAL A 333 -5.88 -23.27 -11.98
N PHE A 334 -6.22 -24.56 -11.92
CA PHE A 334 -7.40 -25.08 -12.61
C PHE A 334 -8.60 -25.08 -11.66
N GLN A 335 -9.52 -24.15 -11.89
CA GLN A 335 -10.73 -23.96 -11.10
C GLN A 335 -11.84 -23.48 -12.02
N ASN A 336 -13.11 -23.78 -11.70
CA ASN A 336 -14.25 -23.42 -12.56
C ASN A 336 -14.07 -23.86 -14.03
N ASN A 337 -13.48 -25.04 -14.22
CA ASN A 337 -13.27 -25.66 -15.53
C ASN A 337 -12.35 -24.87 -16.49
N ALA A 338 -11.47 -24.00 -15.97
CA ALA A 338 -10.49 -23.25 -16.74
C ALA A 338 -9.21 -22.98 -15.94
N CYS A 339 -8.07 -22.84 -16.64
CA CYS A 339 -6.85 -22.30 -16.05
C CYS A 339 -7.06 -20.82 -15.68
N GLY A 340 -6.66 -20.42 -14.48
CA GLY A 340 -6.94 -19.09 -13.92
C GLY A 340 -8.42 -18.83 -13.64
N GLY A 341 -9.30 -19.84 -13.72
CA GLY A 341 -10.69 -19.69 -13.32
C GLY A 341 -10.79 -19.60 -11.80
N GLY A 342 -11.76 -18.87 -11.26
CA GLY A 342 -11.94 -18.76 -9.80
C GLY A 342 -11.18 -17.60 -9.14
N SER A 343 -10.90 -17.72 -7.84
CA SER A 343 -10.38 -16.62 -7.00
C SER A 343 -8.86 -16.50 -6.99
N GLY A 344 -8.15 -17.45 -7.60
CA GLY A 344 -6.68 -17.52 -7.60
C GLY A 344 -6.04 -17.93 -6.27
N MET A 345 -6.83 -18.03 -5.19
CA MET A 345 -6.40 -18.34 -3.82
C MET A 345 -6.04 -19.82 -3.66
N SER A 346 -4.94 -20.23 -4.29
CA SER A 346 -4.43 -21.59 -4.25
C SER A 346 -2.92 -21.63 -4.38
N GLU A 347 -2.31 -22.57 -3.67
CA GLU A 347 -0.90 -22.96 -3.83
C GLU A 347 -0.62 -23.66 -5.17
N TRP A 348 -1.66 -24.14 -5.85
CA TRP A 348 -1.50 -25.00 -7.02
C TRP A 348 -1.56 -24.23 -8.34
N MET A 349 -0.70 -24.63 -9.27
CA MET A 349 -0.74 -24.29 -10.69
C MET A 349 -0.74 -25.59 -11.49
N HIS A 350 -1.85 -25.83 -12.19
CA HIS A 350 -2.08 -27.02 -13.02
C HIS A 350 -1.83 -26.75 -14.52
N CYS A 351 -1.61 -25.48 -14.86
CA CYS A 351 -1.37 -25.03 -16.21
C CYS A 351 -0.19 -24.07 -16.22
N ASN A 352 0.40 -23.85 -17.40
CA ASN A 352 1.28 -22.71 -17.61
C ASN A 352 0.60 -21.42 -17.13
N GLY A 353 1.32 -20.63 -16.33
CA GLY A 353 0.74 -19.49 -15.64
C GLY A 353 1.68 -18.96 -14.56
N ALA A 354 1.16 -18.11 -13.68
CA ALA A 354 1.96 -17.53 -12.61
C ALA A 354 1.13 -17.23 -11.38
N ILE A 355 1.77 -17.31 -10.21
CA ILE A 355 1.28 -16.70 -8.97
C ILE A 355 1.98 -15.36 -8.76
N GLY A 356 1.20 -14.32 -8.51
CA GLY A 356 1.67 -12.96 -8.27
C GLY A 356 1.72 -12.65 -6.79
N TYR A 357 2.85 -12.14 -6.31
CA TYR A 357 3.09 -11.89 -4.89
C TYR A 357 3.24 -10.41 -4.55
N GLY A 358 2.82 -9.51 -5.44
CA GLY A 358 2.96 -8.06 -5.26
C GLY A 358 4.42 -7.59 -5.35
N ASN A 359 4.69 -6.35 -4.93
CA ASN A 359 6.02 -5.74 -5.13
C ASN A 359 7.10 -6.32 -4.22
N LEU A 360 8.32 -6.47 -4.74
CA LEU A 360 9.52 -6.73 -3.94
C LEU A 360 10.04 -5.48 -3.25
#